data_AF-A0A970FQ69-F1
#
_entry.id   AF-A0A970FQ69-F1
#
_cell.length_a   1.000
_cell.length_b   1.000
_cell.length_c   1.000
_cell.angle_alpha   90.00
_cell.angle_beta   90.00
_cell.angle_gamma   90.00
#
_symmetry.space_group_name_H-M   'P 1'
#
loop_
_entity.id
_entity.type
_entity.pdbx_description
1 polymer ?
#
loop_
_entity_poly.entity_id
_entity_poly.type
_entity_poly.pdbx_seq_one_letter_code
_entity_poly.pdbx_strand_id
1 'polypeptide(L)'
;YLWVDDELMMFGGVDANGHFTEVERGALGTKAATHAADAEVRQLKAYFYYFSVKPGSTLFYEVARRTAELYNALDLDLFYLDAIDGTFILDGEDYVWYHAMDFVREMFKHLKSDPVFDCCYNPQYTGTWYVRSRYGAVDRARIGYEEQIDAHVQYNNTTARRMGVTPELGWFDLYPAAPQADFYWQTMPVHEEHIAYLYGKLMATDATPAFLESLWIRRDLPVMEKYAALLRHYEDWRSEHKLSAAARRYLAGDRAQSWLDGEDLRKASFTRYRFEHLGDTCQVANAFSPQRPMLRIENLFTAADYDTPEGIVLADFDEREPAGERRIVFPKPVDARGLRGIGVWAKGDNGGGLLCLRLRNLTASSRRHGDHFIRNDFTGWRYFALYENQNAEPLDWPRVDINYRIYEDLQEFYGHYASFLDYATLEALDVLYRGGGTMYLKAVKLLPQRAPELVRPTLAIGDQQVIFDTSLAAGRMLTFSPEGEAQVIDTQGIVYDHPRIIGTVPQIDQGISAMTLTAEGHLPCRTLVKLGLLGESLSEA
;
A
#
# COMPACT_ATOMS: atom_id res chain seq x y z
N TYR A 1 -24.00 21.31 -0.47
CA TYR A 1 -25.35 21.61 -0.98
C TYR A 1 -25.94 22.77 -0.23
N LEU A 2 -26.44 23.76 -0.95
CA LEU A 2 -27.25 24.85 -0.42
C LEU A 2 -28.71 24.40 -0.40
N TRP A 3 -29.47 24.89 0.56
CA TRP A 3 -30.89 24.63 0.72
C TRP A 3 -31.62 25.96 0.92
N VAL A 4 -32.46 26.31 -0.05
CA VAL A 4 -33.25 27.55 -0.09
C VAL A 4 -34.69 27.18 -0.39
N ASP A 5 -35.62 27.53 0.51
CA ASP A 5 -37.02 27.06 0.46
C ASP A 5 -37.09 25.53 0.30
N ASP A 6 -37.54 25.04 -0.87
CA ASP A 6 -37.63 23.61 -1.23
C ASP A 6 -36.60 23.18 -2.30
N GLU A 7 -35.65 24.07 -2.62
CA GLU A 7 -34.61 23.79 -3.62
C GLU A 7 -33.28 23.44 -2.97
N LEU A 8 -32.66 22.38 -3.49
CA LEU A 8 -31.26 22.08 -3.24
C LEU A 8 -30.42 22.55 -4.42
N MET A 9 -29.27 23.15 -4.11
CA MET A 9 -28.30 23.57 -5.11
C MET A 9 -26.93 22.99 -4.77
N MET A 10 -26.19 22.54 -5.79
CA MET A 10 -24.77 22.21 -5.67
C MET A 10 -23.96 23.41 -6.13
N PHE A 11 -22.79 23.64 -5.54
CA PHE A 11 -21.88 24.71 -5.96
C PHE A 11 -20.46 24.14 -6.02
N GLY A 12 -19.67 24.58 -6.99
CA GLY A 12 -18.29 24.13 -7.19
C GLY A 12 -17.25 24.94 -6.41
N GLY A 13 -17.59 26.17 -6.00
CA GLY A 13 -16.68 27.01 -5.24
C GLY A 13 -17.33 28.26 -4.65
N VAL A 14 -16.51 29.06 -3.97
CA VAL A 14 -16.86 30.38 -3.47
C VAL A 14 -15.79 31.36 -3.95
N ASP A 15 -16.20 32.44 -4.60
CA ASP A 15 -15.27 33.46 -5.10
C ASP A 15 -14.77 34.38 -3.96
N ALA A 16 -13.83 35.27 -4.28
CA ALA A 16 -13.25 36.22 -3.32
C ALA A 16 -14.27 37.21 -2.72
N ASN A 17 -15.44 37.36 -3.34
CA ASN A 17 -16.53 38.21 -2.87
C ASN A 17 -17.57 37.43 -2.04
N GLY A 18 -17.37 36.12 -1.86
CA GLY A 18 -18.31 35.25 -1.15
C GLY A 18 -19.47 34.74 -1.99
N HIS A 19 -19.43 34.89 -3.32
CA HIS A 19 -20.46 34.33 -4.19
C HIS A 19 -20.21 32.85 -4.45
N PHE A 20 -21.28 32.06 -4.43
CA PHE A 20 -21.22 30.67 -4.88
C PHE A 20 -21.03 30.60 -6.39
N THR A 21 -20.03 29.85 -6.84
CA THR A 21 -19.70 29.65 -8.26
C THR A 21 -20.10 28.24 -8.71
N GLU A 22 -20.31 28.07 -10.01
CA GLU A 22 -20.68 26.78 -10.61
C GLU A 22 -21.94 26.18 -9.95
N VAL A 23 -22.95 27.04 -9.75
CA VAL A 23 -24.18 26.64 -9.05
C VAL A 23 -25.06 25.81 -9.97
N GLU A 24 -25.21 24.53 -9.64
CA GLU A 24 -26.20 23.63 -10.21
C GLU A 24 -27.49 23.72 -9.39
N ARG A 25 -28.57 24.10 -10.06
CA ARG A 25 -29.90 24.29 -9.46
C ARG A 25 -30.79 23.07 -9.62
N GLY A 26 -31.71 22.86 -8.67
CA GLY A 26 -32.59 21.68 -8.69
C GLY A 26 -31.85 20.36 -8.44
N ALA A 27 -30.79 20.41 -7.63
CA ALA A 27 -29.98 19.24 -7.31
C ALA A 27 -30.82 18.15 -6.63
N LEU A 28 -30.42 16.88 -6.84
CA LEU A 28 -31.04 15.70 -6.25
C LEU A 28 -32.56 15.58 -6.49
N GLY A 29 -33.02 16.08 -7.64
CA GLY A 29 -34.42 16.01 -8.06
C GLY A 29 -35.33 17.09 -7.48
N THR A 30 -34.77 18.08 -6.78
CA THR A 30 -35.52 19.31 -6.43
C THR A 30 -35.77 20.17 -7.66
N LYS A 31 -36.67 21.16 -7.57
CA LYS A 31 -37.02 22.03 -8.70
C LYS A 31 -36.40 23.40 -8.53
N ALA A 32 -35.74 23.87 -9.58
CA ALA A 32 -35.28 25.25 -9.66
C ALA A 32 -36.47 26.23 -9.55
N ALA A 33 -36.43 27.14 -8.59
CA ALA A 33 -37.49 28.10 -8.30
C ALA A 33 -37.03 29.57 -8.44
N THR A 34 -37.87 30.53 -8.12
CA THR A 34 -37.40 31.91 -7.84
C THR A 34 -37.49 32.09 -6.33
N HIS A 35 -36.42 32.58 -5.70
CA HIS A 35 -36.37 32.82 -4.26
C HIS A 35 -36.50 34.31 -3.97
N ALA A 36 -37.10 34.64 -2.82
CA ALA A 36 -37.12 36.02 -2.35
C ALA A 36 -35.69 36.50 -2.04
N ALA A 37 -35.44 37.81 -2.18
CA ALA A 37 -34.10 38.37 -1.96
C ALA A 37 -33.59 38.20 -0.52
N ASP A 38 -34.50 38.02 0.43
CA ASP A 38 -34.27 37.77 1.86
C ASP A 38 -34.49 36.31 2.27
N ALA A 39 -34.63 35.39 1.29
CA ALA A 39 -34.77 33.97 1.58
C ALA A 39 -33.52 33.45 2.32
N GLU A 40 -33.76 32.68 3.38
CA GLU A 40 -32.68 32.08 4.16
C GLU A 40 -31.96 31.01 3.32
N VAL A 41 -30.66 31.19 3.12
CA VAL A 41 -29.80 30.19 2.47
C VAL A 41 -29.11 29.37 3.55
N ARG A 42 -29.45 28.08 3.61
CA ARG A 42 -28.82 27.13 4.54
C ARG A 42 -27.84 26.24 3.80
N GLN A 43 -26.83 25.72 4.49
CA GLN A 43 -25.93 24.71 3.94
C GLN A 43 -26.15 23.38 4.66
N LEU A 44 -26.43 22.32 3.89
CA LEU A 44 -26.50 20.98 4.46
C LEU A 44 -25.10 20.50 4.81
N LYS A 45 -24.95 20.01 6.03
CA LYS A 45 -23.76 19.26 6.45
C LYS A 45 -23.72 17.94 5.69
N ALA A 46 -22.57 17.63 5.12
CA ALA A 46 -22.33 16.40 4.41
C ALA A 46 -20.88 15.95 4.64
N TYR A 47 -20.69 14.64 4.74
CA TYR A 47 -19.38 14.02 4.86
C TYR A 47 -19.42 12.64 4.20
N PHE A 48 -18.29 12.17 3.66
CA PHE A 48 -18.21 10.94 2.86
C PHE A 48 -19.30 10.81 1.77
N TYR A 49 -19.66 11.93 1.13
CA TYR A 49 -20.73 12.02 0.12
C TYR A 49 -22.16 11.76 0.64
N TYR A 50 -22.36 11.65 1.96
CA TYR A 50 -23.66 11.49 2.60
C TYR A 50 -24.09 12.75 3.35
N PHE A 51 -25.40 12.99 3.42
CA PHE A 51 -25.94 14.05 4.29
C PHE A 51 -25.92 13.64 5.75
N SER A 52 -25.54 14.58 6.59
CA SER A 52 -25.59 14.42 8.03
C SER A 52 -27.02 14.61 8.55
N VAL A 53 -27.44 13.72 9.44
CA VAL A 53 -28.70 13.83 10.18
C VAL A 53 -28.53 14.74 11.39
N LYS A 54 -29.58 15.44 11.81
CA LYS A 54 -29.53 16.22 13.06
C LYS A 54 -29.47 15.26 14.27
N PRO A 55 -28.49 15.39 15.19
CA PRO A 55 -28.45 14.60 16.42
C PRO A 55 -29.75 14.67 17.23
N GLY A 56 -30.16 13.53 17.80
CA GLY A 56 -31.38 13.42 18.62
C GLY A 56 -32.71 13.60 17.86
N SER A 57 -32.68 13.79 16.54
CA SER A 57 -33.89 13.90 15.72
C SER A 57 -34.54 12.54 15.45
N THR A 58 -35.83 12.54 15.09
CA THR A 58 -36.52 11.32 14.63
C THR A 58 -35.79 10.66 13.45
N LEU A 59 -35.24 11.45 12.54
CA LEU A 59 -34.50 10.93 11.38
C LEU A 59 -33.19 10.23 11.80
N PHE A 60 -32.47 10.76 12.80
CA PHE A 60 -31.25 10.11 13.32
C PHE A 60 -31.54 8.70 13.83
N TYR A 61 -32.57 8.55 14.67
CA TYR A 61 -32.97 7.25 15.20
C TYR A 61 -33.64 6.37 14.14
N GLU A 62 -34.32 6.94 13.15
CA GLU A 62 -34.82 6.19 12.01
C GLU A 62 -33.68 5.57 11.21
N VAL A 63 -32.60 6.32 10.90
CA VAL A 63 -31.44 5.76 10.19
C VAL A 63 -30.85 4.59 10.99
N ALA A 64 -30.63 4.74 12.30
CA ALA A 64 -30.13 3.64 13.15
C ALA A 64 -31.05 2.40 13.10
N ARG A 65 -32.36 2.59 13.18
CA ARG A 65 -33.34 1.49 13.05
C ARG A 65 -33.32 0.85 11.67
N ARG A 66 -33.29 1.64 10.58
CA ARG A 66 -33.24 1.13 9.20
C ARG A 66 -31.97 0.33 8.92
N THR A 67 -30.86 0.75 9.52
CA THR A 67 -29.60 0.00 9.48
C THR A 67 -29.75 -1.38 10.12
N ALA A 68 -30.38 -1.48 11.30
CA ALA A 68 -30.69 -2.77 11.93
C ALA A 68 -31.71 -3.61 11.13
N GLU A 69 -32.72 -2.97 10.53
CA GLU A 69 -33.69 -3.66 9.67
C GLU A 69 -33.02 -4.29 8.44
N LEU A 70 -32.04 -3.61 7.84
CA LEU A 70 -31.25 -4.15 6.72
C LEU A 70 -30.48 -5.41 7.16
N TYR A 71 -29.77 -5.34 8.28
CA TYR A 71 -29.06 -6.48 8.86
C TYR A 71 -30.00 -7.68 9.07
N ASN A 72 -31.14 -7.43 9.72
CA ASN A 72 -32.14 -8.46 9.99
C ASN A 72 -32.78 -9.05 8.71
N ALA A 73 -33.00 -8.22 7.69
CA ALA A 73 -33.65 -8.64 6.44
C ALA A 73 -32.73 -9.50 5.57
N LEU A 74 -31.42 -9.30 5.68
CA LEU A 74 -30.40 -10.04 4.95
C LEU A 74 -29.83 -11.24 5.72
N ASP A 75 -30.24 -11.42 6.99
CA ASP A 75 -29.76 -12.50 7.86
C ASP A 75 -28.22 -12.56 7.94
N LEU A 76 -27.59 -11.40 8.13
CA LEU A 76 -26.13 -11.28 8.15
C LEU A 76 -25.54 -11.74 9.49
N ASP A 77 -24.32 -12.28 9.47
CA ASP A 77 -23.58 -12.63 10.68
C ASP A 77 -22.72 -11.48 11.22
N LEU A 78 -22.26 -10.58 10.34
CA LEU A 78 -21.31 -9.51 10.66
C LEU A 78 -21.84 -8.14 10.26
N PHE A 79 -21.54 -7.14 11.08
CA PHE A 79 -21.80 -5.74 10.79
C PHE A 79 -20.58 -4.86 11.08
N TYR A 80 -20.16 -4.08 10.08
CA TYR A 80 -19.03 -3.16 10.16
C TYR A 80 -19.48 -1.72 9.93
N LEU A 81 -19.32 -0.84 10.92
CA LEU A 81 -19.67 0.58 10.78
C LEU A 81 -18.42 1.42 10.46
N ASP A 82 -18.11 1.56 9.18
CA ASP A 82 -16.93 2.33 8.73
C ASP A 82 -17.08 3.85 8.82
N ALA A 83 -18.27 4.40 8.54
CA ALA A 83 -18.45 5.85 8.53
C ALA A 83 -18.79 6.45 9.91
N ILE A 84 -18.68 5.68 10.99
CA ILE A 84 -19.16 6.11 12.32
C ILE A 84 -18.23 7.14 12.97
N ASP A 85 -16.95 7.16 12.62
CA ASP A 85 -16.00 8.22 12.96
C ASP A 85 -16.42 9.57 12.37
N GLY A 86 -17.04 9.57 11.18
CA GLY A 86 -17.60 10.75 10.53
C GLY A 86 -18.69 11.48 11.34
N THR A 87 -19.14 10.93 12.47
CA THR A 87 -20.08 11.62 13.37
C THR A 87 -19.53 12.90 14.00
N PHE A 88 -18.22 13.20 13.87
CA PHE A 88 -17.65 14.49 14.26
C PHE A 88 -18.32 15.65 13.51
N ILE A 89 -18.83 15.41 12.30
CA ILE A 89 -19.51 16.44 11.50
C ILE A 89 -20.78 16.96 12.20
N LEU A 90 -21.35 16.17 13.10
CA LEU A 90 -22.62 16.45 13.76
C LEU A 90 -22.50 17.64 14.70
N ASP A 91 -21.72 17.52 15.79
CA ASP A 91 -21.50 18.57 16.79
C ASP A 91 -20.01 18.83 17.11
N GLY A 92 -19.08 18.28 16.33
CA GLY A 92 -17.63 18.45 16.48
C GLY A 92 -16.91 17.22 17.07
N GLU A 93 -15.57 17.27 17.05
CA GLU A 93 -14.70 16.20 17.56
C GLU A 93 -14.95 15.86 19.03
N ASP A 94 -15.31 16.84 19.85
CA ASP A 94 -15.56 16.62 21.29
C ASP A 94 -16.77 15.72 21.58
N TYR A 95 -17.69 15.59 20.61
CA TYR A 95 -18.96 14.85 20.76
C TYR A 95 -19.08 13.62 19.86
N VAL A 96 -18.06 13.34 19.03
CA VAL A 96 -18.05 12.19 18.12
C VAL A 96 -18.34 10.87 18.86
N TRP A 97 -17.73 10.68 20.03
CA TRP A 97 -17.96 9.49 20.86
C TRP A 97 -19.40 9.33 21.32
N TYR A 98 -20.04 10.44 21.69
CA TYR A 98 -21.39 10.44 22.20
C TYR A 98 -22.38 10.07 21.09
N HIS A 99 -22.24 10.68 19.91
CA HIS A 99 -23.14 10.40 18.79
C HIS A 99 -22.94 9.00 18.22
N ALA A 100 -21.69 8.53 18.10
CA ALA A 100 -21.40 7.16 17.70
C ALA A 100 -22.07 6.17 18.67
N MET A 101 -21.92 6.37 19.98
CA MET A 101 -22.55 5.52 20.99
C MET A 101 -24.08 5.59 20.97
N ASP A 102 -24.67 6.78 20.76
CA ASP A 102 -26.11 6.94 20.70
C ASP A 102 -26.71 6.21 19.49
N PHE A 103 -26.05 6.33 18.34
CA PHE A 103 -26.41 5.63 17.11
C PHE A 103 -26.31 4.11 17.27
N VAL A 104 -25.16 3.60 17.74
CA VAL A 104 -24.92 2.17 17.94
C VAL A 104 -25.91 1.60 18.96
N ARG A 105 -26.13 2.29 20.09
CA ARG A 105 -27.09 1.86 21.10
C ARG A 105 -28.51 1.78 20.54
N GLU A 106 -28.94 2.77 19.76
CA GLU A 106 -30.26 2.72 19.14
C GLU A 106 -30.37 1.58 18.13
N MET A 107 -29.39 1.43 17.25
CA MET A 107 -29.35 0.34 16.25
C MET A 107 -29.48 -1.03 16.93
N PHE A 108 -28.70 -1.28 17.99
CA PHE A 108 -28.69 -2.55 18.70
C PHE A 108 -30.02 -2.92 19.37
N LYS A 109 -30.89 -1.95 19.71
CA LYS A 109 -32.24 -2.25 20.23
C LYS A 109 -33.13 -2.97 19.22
N HIS A 110 -32.84 -2.82 17.93
CA HIS A 110 -33.69 -3.31 16.84
C HIS A 110 -33.10 -4.52 16.12
N LEU A 111 -31.92 -5.01 16.53
CA LEU A 111 -31.33 -6.25 16.01
C LEU A 111 -32.10 -7.47 16.53
N LYS A 112 -32.28 -8.49 15.69
CA LYS A 112 -32.95 -9.75 16.04
C LYS A 112 -31.99 -10.87 16.46
N SER A 113 -30.69 -10.67 16.25
CA SER A 113 -29.60 -11.57 16.59
C SER A 113 -28.38 -10.76 17.04
N ASP A 114 -27.44 -11.42 17.73
CA ASP A 114 -26.19 -10.82 18.17
C ASP A 114 -25.16 -10.83 17.02
N PRO A 115 -24.77 -9.66 16.46
CA PRO A 115 -23.83 -9.62 15.35
C PRO A 115 -22.39 -9.85 15.80
N VAL A 116 -21.57 -10.41 14.91
CA VAL A 116 -20.14 -10.08 14.91
C VAL A 116 -20.03 -8.60 14.53
N PHE A 117 -19.74 -7.76 15.51
CA PHE A 117 -19.66 -6.32 15.34
C PHE A 117 -18.23 -5.80 15.41
N ASP A 118 -17.91 -4.94 14.44
CA ASP A 118 -16.78 -4.03 14.45
C ASP A 118 -17.17 -2.65 13.92
N CYS A 119 -16.28 -1.68 14.06
CA CYS A 119 -16.44 -0.35 13.50
C CYS A 119 -15.08 0.29 13.25
N CYS A 120 -15.04 1.32 12.40
CA CYS A 120 -13.86 2.16 12.31
C CYS A 120 -13.57 2.79 13.68
N TYR A 121 -12.34 3.25 13.87
CA TYR A 121 -11.90 3.95 15.08
C TYR A 121 -11.66 3.05 16.31
N ASN A 122 -10.38 2.89 16.61
CA ASN A 122 -9.86 2.22 17.81
C ASN A 122 -9.57 3.23 18.94
N PRO A 123 -9.19 2.77 20.15
CA PRO A 123 -9.90 2.79 21.44
C PRO A 123 -10.72 4.03 21.90
N GLN A 124 -10.96 5.08 21.09
CA GLN A 124 -11.56 6.33 21.61
C GLN A 124 -12.99 6.16 22.16
N TYR A 125 -13.73 5.14 21.73
CA TYR A 125 -15.07 4.83 22.26
C TYR A 125 -15.02 3.61 23.16
N THR A 126 -14.35 3.73 24.31
CA THR A 126 -14.43 2.69 25.37
C THR A 126 -15.88 2.32 25.71
N GLY A 127 -16.82 3.23 25.48
CA GLY A 127 -18.25 2.99 25.64
C GLY A 127 -18.89 2.00 24.66
N THR A 128 -18.22 1.54 23.59
CA THR A 128 -18.72 0.44 22.73
C THR A 128 -18.31 -0.95 23.19
N TRP A 129 -17.69 -1.08 24.37
CA TRP A 129 -17.21 -2.36 24.93
C TRP A 129 -18.27 -3.47 24.96
N TYR A 130 -19.55 -3.11 25.16
CA TYR A 130 -20.66 -4.07 25.31
C TYR A 130 -21.12 -4.69 23.98
N VAL A 131 -20.77 -4.08 22.84
CA VAL A 131 -21.11 -4.59 21.50
C VAL A 131 -19.92 -5.14 20.75
N ARG A 132 -18.69 -4.79 21.17
CA ARG A 132 -17.50 -5.03 20.37
C ARG A 132 -17.10 -6.51 20.40
N SER A 133 -17.02 -7.13 19.22
CA SER A 133 -16.60 -8.53 19.06
C SER A 133 -15.28 -8.68 18.29
N ARG A 134 -14.88 -7.63 17.56
CA ARG A 134 -13.67 -7.54 16.76
C ARG A 134 -12.92 -6.23 17.03
N TYR A 135 -11.63 -6.23 16.73
CA TYR A 135 -10.76 -5.09 16.94
C TYR A 135 -9.53 -5.17 16.04
N GLY A 136 -9.13 -4.04 15.47
CA GLY A 136 -7.92 -3.95 14.67
C GLY A 136 -8.07 -3.06 13.46
N ALA A 137 -9.27 -2.63 13.08
CA ALA A 137 -9.47 -1.91 11.83
C ALA A 137 -8.47 -0.77 11.59
N VAL A 138 -7.71 -0.90 10.50
CA VAL A 138 -6.87 0.14 9.93
C VAL A 138 -7.03 0.10 8.42
N ASP A 139 -6.91 1.28 7.81
CA ASP A 139 -6.91 1.42 6.36
C ASP A 139 -5.84 0.55 5.70
N ARG A 140 -6.16 0.17 4.47
CA ARG A 140 -5.31 -0.65 3.62
C ARG A 140 -3.94 -0.02 3.39
N ALA A 141 -2.94 -0.89 3.28
CA ALA A 141 -1.67 -0.52 2.67
C ALA A 141 -1.82 -0.32 1.16
N ARG A 142 -0.95 0.51 0.60
CA ARG A 142 -0.71 0.69 -0.84
C ARG A 142 0.71 0.32 -1.23
N ILE A 143 1.59 0.20 -0.25
CA ILE A 143 2.99 -0.21 -0.35
C ILE A 143 3.39 -0.84 0.98
N GLY A 144 4.42 -1.69 1.00
CA GLY A 144 4.91 -2.28 2.23
C GLY A 144 3.94 -3.27 2.89
N TYR A 145 3.17 -4.04 2.11
CA TYR A 145 2.13 -4.95 2.62
C TYR A 145 2.61 -5.84 3.76
N GLU A 146 3.76 -6.51 3.58
CA GLU A 146 4.30 -7.45 4.58
C GLU A 146 4.65 -6.75 5.89
N GLU A 147 5.30 -5.58 5.81
CA GLU A 147 5.65 -4.79 6.99
C GLU A 147 4.42 -4.21 7.69
N GLN A 148 3.47 -3.69 6.93
CA GLN A 148 2.22 -3.18 7.47
C GLN A 148 1.44 -4.27 8.21
N ILE A 149 1.36 -5.48 7.64
CA ILE A 149 0.71 -6.62 8.27
C ILE A 149 1.43 -6.98 9.59
N ASP A 150 2.76 -7.00 9.62
CA ASP A 150 3.50 -7.26 10.86
C ASP A 150 3.27 -6.19 11.92
N ALA A 151 3.34 -4.92 11.54
CA ALA A 151 3.03 -3.81 12.44
C ALA A 151 1.62 -3.96 13.02
N HIS A 152 0.68 -4.45 12.22
CA HIS A 152 -0.68 -4.72 12.65
C HIS A 152 -0.80 -5.94 13.59
N VAL A 153 -0.14 -7.05 13.29
CA VAL A 153 -0.08 -8.19 14.21
C VAL A 153 0.47 -7.77 15.58
N GLN A 154 1.54 -6.95 15.59
CA GLN A 154 2.12 -6.42 16.83
C GLN A 154 1.15 -5.50 17.57
N TYR A 155 0.46 -4.62 16.85
CA TYR A 155 -0.58 -3.78 17.43
C TYR A 155 -1.66 -4.61 18.12
N ASN A 156 -2.23 -5.59 17.43
CA ASN A 156 -3.28 -6.47 17.97
C ASN A 156 -2.82 -7.31 19.17
N ASN A 157 -1.53 -7.67 19.24
CA ASN A 157 -0.97 -8.32 20.43
C ASN A 157 -1.02 -7.44 21.68
N THR A 158 -1.00 -6.12 21.52
CA THR A 158 -1.06 -5.16 22.62
C THR A 158 -2.45 -4.55 22.85
N THR A 159 -3.41 -4.81 21.94
CA THR A 159 -4.76 -4.25 21.99
C THR A 159 -5.84 -5.35 22.01
N ALA A 160 -6.27 -5.86 20.85
CA ALA A 160 -7.34 -6.87 20.71
C ALA A 160 -7.18 -8.03 21.70
N ARG A 161 -5.97 -8.59 21.78
CA ARG A 161 -5.65 -9.69 22.71
C ARG A 161 -5.79 -9.30 24.18
N ARG A 162 -5.46 -8.05 24.55
CA ARG A 162 -5.63 -7.57 25.93
C ARG A 162 -7.10 -7.37 26.30
N MET A 163 -7.96 -7.04 25.34
CA MET A 163 -9.40 -6.92 25.54
C MET A 163 -10.13 -8.27 25.47
N GLY A 164 -9.45 -9.35 25.07
CA GLY A 164 -10.07 -10.67 24.92
C GLY A 164 -11.02 -10.77 23.72
N VAL A 165 -10.88 -9.89 22.73
CA VAL A 165 -11.66 -9.91 21.48
C VAL A 165 -10.82 -10.46 20.34
N THR A 166 -11.49 -11.06 19.35
CA THR A 166 -10.81 -11.60 18.17
C THR A 166 -10.24 -10.45 17.34
N PRO A 167 -8.94 -10.50 16.97
CA PRO A 167 -8.35 -9.46 16.14
C PRO A 167 -8.85 -9.53 14.69
N GLU A 168 -8.79 -8.40 13.99
CA GLU A 168 -8.78 -8.35 12.54
C GLU A 168 -7.46 -7.76 12.03
N LEU A 169 -7.02 -8.11 10.82
CA LEU A 169 -5.80 -7.55 10.23
C LEU A 169 -6.05 -6.33 9.33
N GLY A 170 -7.21 -5.69 9.51
CA GLY A 170 -7.54 -4.43 8.84
C GLY A 170 -7.96 -4.66 7.40
N TRP A 171 -8.00 -3.57 6.64
CA TRP A 171 -8.52 -3.58 5.28
C TRP A 171 -7.46 -3.99 4.27
N PHE A 172 -7.85 -4.79 3.29
CA PHE A 172 -7.02 -5.22 2.17
C PHE A 172 -7.72 -4.91 0.86
N ASP A 173 -7.00 -4.31 -0.09
CA ASP A 173 -7.45 -4.20 -1.46
C ASP A 173 -6.67 -5.19 -2.30
N LEU A 174 -7.37 -5.96 -3.12
CA LEU A 174 -6.79 -6.92 -4.05
C LEU A 174 -6.72 -6.38 -5.48
N TYR A 175 -7.33 -5.22 -5.76
CA TYR A 175 -7.30 -4.69 -7.10
C TYR A 175 -5.91 -4.14 -7.41
N PRO A 176 -5.37 -4.48 -8.59
CA PRO A 176 -4.29 -3.67 -9.13
C PRO A 176 -4.83 -2.25 -9.28
N ALA A 177 -4.06 -1.25 -8.89
CA ALA A 177 -4.50 0.12 -9.09
C ALA A 177 -4.82 0.32 -10.60
N ALA A 178 -5.88 1.06 -10.91
CA ALA A 178 -6.26 1.28 -12.30
C ALA A 178 -5.22 2.19 -12.99
N PRO A 179 -4.76 1.91 -14.21
CA PRO A 179 -3.76 2.73 -14.92
C PRO A 179 -4.14 4.21 -15.07
N GLN A 180 -5.44 4.52 -14.96
CA GLN A 180 -6.01 5.86 -15.15
C GLN A 180 -6.19 6.64 -13.83
N ALA A 181 -5.89 6.06 -12.67
CA ALA A 181 -5.92 6.80 -11.40
C ALA A 181 -4.63 7.62 -11.24
N ASP A 182 -4.75 8.90 -10.84
CA ASP A 182 -3.65 9.89 -10.77
C ASP A 182 -2.42 9.45 -9.95
N PHE A 183 -2.57 8.42 -9.11
CA PHE A 183 -1.56 7.92 -8.17
C PHE A 183 -1.20 6.44 -8.35
N TYR A 184 -1.67 5.77 -9.42
CA TYR A 184 -1.37 4.34 -9.70
C TYR A 184 0.11 3.98 -9.58
N TRP A 185 0.96 4.81 -10.15
CA TRP A 185 2.40 4.63 -10.21
C TRP A 185 3.12 4.74 -8.85
N GLN A 186 2.41 5.20 -7.81
CA GLN A 186 2.90 5.23 -6.42
C GLN A 186 2.45 4.00 -5.61
N THR A 187 1.54 3.19 -6.14
CA THR A 187 1.11 1.94 -5.48
C THR A 187 1.99 0.79 -5.89
N MET A 188 2.38 -0.04 -4.93
CA MET A 188 2.98 -1.33 -5.23
C MET A 188 1.87 -2.30 -5.65
N PRO A 189 2.03 -3.07 -6.73
CA PRO A 189 1.06 -4.11 -7.07
C PRO A 189 0.95 -5.16 -5.97
N VAL A 190 -0.27 -5.63 -5.72
CA VAL A 190 -0.48 -6.85 -4.95
C VAL A 190 0.02 -8.03 -5.79
N HIS A 191 0.52 -9.06 -5.14
CA HIS A 191 0.97 -10.29 -5.77
C HIS A 191 0.57 -11.46 -4.87
N GLU A 192 0.59 -12.66 -5.42
CA GLU A 192 0.16 -13.88 -4.74
C GLU A 192 0.89 -14.09 -3.41
N GLU A 193 2.18 -13.80 -3.34
CA GLU A 193 2.95 -13.93 -2.10
C GLU A 193 2.50 -12.97 -0.99
N HIS A 194 1.90 -11.82 -1.32
CA HIS A 194 1.32 -10.92 -0.31
C HIS A 194 0.04 -11.49 0.28
N ILE A 195 -0.77 -12.17 -0.54
CA ILE A 195 -1.97 -12.87 -0.08
C ILE A 195 -1.56 -14.06 0.78
N ALA A 196 -0.59 -14.86 0.33
CA ALA A 196 -0.01 -15.95 1.11
C ALA A 196 0.55 -15.45 2.46
N TYR A 197 1.22 -14.30 2.47
CA TYR A 197 1.71 -13.66 3.69
C TYR A 197 0.57 -13.31 4.65
N LEU A 198 -0.45 -12.60 4.16
CA LEU A 198 -1.65 -12.27 4.94
C LEU A 198 -2.27 -13.52 5.55
N TYR A 199 -2.49 -14.57 4.77
CA TYR A 199 -3.11 -15.80 5.24
C TYR A 199 -2.26 -16.57 6.25
N GLY A 200 -0.93 -16.60 6.08
CA GLY A 200 -0.02 -17.09 7.11
C GLY A 200 -0.26 -16.41 8.46
N LYS A 201 -0.40 -15.07 8.46
CA LYS A 201 -0.69 -14.29 9.68
C LYS A 201 -2.09 -14.52 10.22
N LEU A 202 -3.10 -14.59 9.36
CA LEU A 202 -4.49 -14.86 9.76
C LEU A 202 -4.59 -16.20 10.49
N MET A 203 -4.02 -17.28 9.93
CA MET A 203 -4.01 -18.60 10.56
C MET A 203 -3.28 -18.62 11.90
N ALA A 204 -2.15 -17.90 12.00
CA ALA A 204 -1.35 -17.85 13.21
C ALA A 204 -2.01 -17.07 14.35
N THR A 205 -2.70 -15.98 14.00
CA THR A 205 -3.30 -15.06 14.96
C THR A 205 -4.75 -15.36 15.25
N ASP A 206 -5.37 -16.22 14.44
CA ASP A 206 -6.82 -16.44 14.39
C ASP A 206 -7.60 -15.15 14.14
N ALA A 207 -7.03 -14.27 13.31
CA ALA A 207 -7.64 -13.01 12.95
C ALA A 207 -8.61 -13.16 11.76
N THR A 208 -9.44 -12.14 11.55
CA THR A 208 -10.28 -12.01 10.36
C THR A 208 -9.66 -11.04 9.33
N PRO A 209 -9.75 -11.33 8.03
CA PRO A 209 -9.48 -10.34 6.98
C PRO A 209 -10.71 -9.46 6.73
N ALA A 210 -10.50 -8.22 6.30
CA ALA A 210 -11.52 -7.38 5.69
C ALA A 210 -11.04 -6.96 4.30
N PHE A 211 -11.84 -7.19 3.26
CA PHE A 211 -11.52 -6.77 1.91
C PHE A 211 -12.29 -5.50 1.55
N LEU A 212 -11.57 -4.51 1.04
CA LEU A 212 -12.15 -3.26 0.60
C LEU A 212 -12.86 -3.45 -0.75
N GLU A 213 -14.09 -2.93 -0.82
CA GLU A 213 -14.98 -3.05 -1.97
C GLU A 213 -15.37 -4.49 -2.35
N SER A 214 -16.43 -4.62 -3.14
CA SER A 214 -16.87 -5.93 -3.61
C SER A 214 -15.96 -6.45 -4.71
N LEU A 215 -15.40 -7.66 -4.53
CA LEU A 215 -14.58 -8.38 -5.54
C LEU A 215 -15.26 -8.52 -6.90
N TRP A 216 -16.58 -8.33 -6.93
CA TRP A 216 -17.40 -8.35 -8.13
C TRP A 216 -17.17 -7.15 -9.08
N ILE A 217 -16.68 -6.01 -8.57
CA ILE A 217 -16.50 -4.75 -9.32
C ILE A 217 -15.39 -4.86 -10.39
N ARG A 218 -14.42 -5.76 -10.19
CA ARG A 218 -13.26 -5.98 -11.08
C ARG A 218 -13.07 -7.45 -11.45
N ARG A 219 -14.13 -8.25 -11.36
CA ARG A 219 -14.11 -9.70 -11.62
C ARG A 219 -13.68 -10.06 -13.05
N ASP A 220 -13.68 -9.08 -13.96
CA ASP A 220 -13.26 -9.20 -15.35
C ASP A 220 -11.73 -9.14 -15.53
N LEU A 221 -10.98 -8.72 -14.50
CA LEU A 221 -9.51 -8.72 -14.56
C LEU A 221 -8.96 -10.14 -14.36
N PRO A 222 -8.09 -10.65 -15.26
CA PRO A 222 -7.52 -12.00 -15.14
C PRO A 222 -6.83 -12.29 -13.80
N VAL A 223 -6.19 -11.28 -13.20
CA VAL A 223 -5.54 -11.43 -11.89
C VAL A 223 -6.52 -11.76 -10.77
N MET A 224 -7.77 -11.31 -10.87
CA MET A 224 -8.78 -11.57 -9.83
C MET A 224 -9.20 -13.04 -9.80
N GLU A 225 -9.15 -13.76 -10.92
CA GLU A 225 -9.37 -15.21 -10.94
C GLU A 225 -8.27 -15.94 -10.15
N LYS A 226 -7.01 -15.54 -10.35
CA LYS A 226 -5.87 -16.09 -9.60
C LYS A 226 -6.00 -15.82 -8.10
N TYR A 227 -6.33 -14.58 -7.72
CA TYR A 227 -6.52 -14.23 -6.31
C TYR A 227 -7.71 -14.97 -5.70
N ALA A 228 -8.85 -15.06 -6.38
CA ALA A 228 -10.01 -15.79 -5.88
C ALA A 228 -9.69 -17.27 -5.65
N ALA A 229 -8.96 -17.91 -6.57
CA ALA A 229 -8.50 -19.30 -6.41
C ALA A 229 -7.56 -19.45 -5.20
N LEU A 230 -6.60 -18.52 -5.05
CA LEU A 230 -5.64 -18.53 -3.93
C LEU A 230 -6.33 -18.32 -2.57
N LEU A 231 -7.20 -17.31 -2.47
CA LEU A 231 -7.98 -17.04 -1.26
C LEU A 231 -8.80 -18.27 -0.86
N ARG A 232 -9.51 -18.88 -1.82
CA ARG A 232 -10.27 -20.09 -1.58
C ARG A 232 -9.39 -21.22 -1.06
N HIS A 233 -8.24 -21.44 -1.70
CA HIS A 233 -7.31 -22.49 -1.30
C HIS A 233 -6.86 -22.33 0.15
N TYR A 234 -6.49 -21.11 0.55
CA TYR A 234 -6.09 -20.85 1.94
C TYR A 234 -7.25 -20.89 2.94
N GLU A 235 -8.46 -20.40 2.59
CA GLU A 235 -9.62 -20.48 3.48
C GLU A 235 -10.08 -21.93 3.68
N ASP A 236 -10.16 -22.73 2.61
CA ASP A 236 -10.51 -24.15 2.67
C ASP A 236 -9.50 -24.87 3.58
N TRP A 237 -8.19 -24.67 3.35
CA TRP A 237 -7.13 -25.25 4.19
C TRP A 237 -7.24 -24.83 5.66
N ARG A 238 -7.44 -23.52 5.93
CA ARG A 238 -7.62 -22.98 7.29
C ARG A 238 -8.83 -23.59 8.00
N SER A 239 -9.89 -23.90 7.29
CA SER A 239 -11.12 -24.47 7.85
C SER A 239 -10.98 -25.96 8.20
N GLU A 240 -10.15 -26.69 7.44
CA GLU A 240 -9.98 -28.14 7.56
C GLU A 240 -8.80 -28.52 8.48
N HIS A 241 -7.81 -27.65 8.62
CA HIS A 241 -6.57 -27.93 9.31
C HIS A 241 -6.35 -27.08 10.57
N LYS A 242 -5.52 -27.58 11.47
CA LYS A 242 -5.06 -26.84 12.66
C LYS A 242 -3.55 -26.75 12.64
N LEU A 243 -3.03 -25.53 12.79
CA LEU A 243 -1.60 -25.32 13.01
C LEU A 243 -1.20 -25.89 14.37
N SER A 244 -0.03 -26.51 14.42
CA SER A 244 0.63 -26.78 15.69
C SER A 244 1.09 -25.52 16.39
N ALA A 245 1.52 -25.67 17.65
CA ALA A 245 2.13 -24.58 18.39
C ALA A 245 3.42 -24.04 17.73
N ALA A 246 4.21 -24.92 17.09
CA ALA A 246 5.45 -24.52 16.43
C ALA A 246 5.17 -23.74 15.14
N ALA A 247 4.29 -24.25 14.28
CA ALA A 247 3.89 -23.56 13.05
C ALA A 247 3.21 -22.22 13.35
N ARG A 248 2.28 -22.21 14.32
CA ARG A 248 1.63 -20.96 14.78
C ARG A 248 2.64 -19.94 15.29
N ARG A 249 3.64 -20.36 16.08
CA ARG A 249 4.69 -19.46 16.58
C ARG A 249 5.56 -18.90 15.46
N TYR A 250 5.92 -19.73 14.47
CA TYR A 250 6.69 -19.29 13.30
C TYR A 250 5.93 -18.22 12.52
N LEU A 251 4.71 -18.53 12.08
CA LEU A 251 3.90 -17.64 11.24
C LEU A 251 3.55 -16.33 11.95
N ALA A 252 3.35 -16.35 13.28
CA ALA A 252 3.11 -15.13 14.05
C ALA A 252 4.34 -14.20 14.17
N GLY A 253 5.55 -14.68 13.84
CA GLY A 253 6.78 -13.90 13.92
C GLY A 253 6.96 -12.95 12.73
N ASP A 254 7.65 -11.83 12.95
CA ASP A 254 7.92 -10.82 11.92
C ASP A 254 8.63 -11.42 10.70
N ARG A 255 8.20 -11.02 9.49
CA ARG A 255 8.72 -11.44 8.19
C ARG A 255 8.69 -12.95 7.93
N ALA A 256 7.91 -13.71 8.71
CA ALA A 256 7.71 -15.13 8.49
C ALA A 256 6.81 -15.36 7.27
N GLN A 257 7.42 -15.84 6.20
CA GLN A 257 6.74 -16.13 4.92
C GLN A 257 6.41 -17.62 4.82
N SER A 258 5.28 -17.92 4.19
CA SER A 258 4.84 -19.30 3.93
C SER A 258 4.15 -19.39 2.59
N TRP A 259 4.10 -20.60 2.05
CA TRP A 259 3.39 -20.91 0.81
C TRP A 259 2.66 -22.23 0.97
N LEU A 260 1.43 -22.31 0.46
CA LEU A 260 0.62 -23.52 0.48
C LEU A 260 0.80 -24.25 -0.86
N ASP A 261 1.64 -25.30 -0.84
CA ASP A 261 2.05 -26.10 -2.00
C ASP A 261 1.20 -27.37 -2.07
N GLY A 262 0.07 -27.29 -2.78
CA GLY A 262 -1.01 -28.26 -2.61
C GLY A 262 -1.53 -28.24 -1.16
N GLU A 263 -1.55 -29.37 -0.48
CA GLU A 263 -1.97 -29.45 0.94
C GLU A 263 -0.83 -29.17 1.95
N ASP A 264 0.41 -29.03 1.47
CA ASP A 264 1.57 -28.83 2.33
C ASP A 264 1.85 -27.33 2.53
N LEU A 265 1.58 -26.83 3.74
CA LEU A 265 1.95 -25.49 4.13
C LEU A 265 3.45 -25.49 4.44
N ARG A 266 4.25 -24.77 3.67
CA ARG A 266 5.71 -24.77 3.82
C ARG A 266 6.22 -23.40 4.25
N LYS A 267 7.36 -23.38 4.94
CA LYS A 267 8.14 -22.14 5.05
C LYS A 267 8.50 -21.65 3.66
N ALA A 268 8.57 -20.34 3.48
CA ALA A 268 8.97 -19.76 2.21
C ALA A 268 9.92 -18.58 2.42
N SER A 269 10.61 -18.20 1.35
CA SER A 269 11.34 -16.94 1.24
C SER A 269 11.06 -16.32 -0.12
N PHE A 270 10.53 -15.10 -0.10
CA PHE A 270 10.21 -14.28 -1.26
C PHE A 270 11.04 -13.00 -1.19
N THR A 271 12.26 -13.05 -1.72
CA THR A 271 13.23 -11.97 -1.59
C THR A 271 13.29 -11.11 -2.84
N ARG A 272 13.28 -9.78 -2.65
CA ARG A 272 13.38 -8.76 -3.70
C ARG A 272 14.84 -8.31 -3.87
N TYR A 273 15.28 -8.20 -5.11
CA TYR A 273 16.60 -7.73 -5.51
C TYR A 273 16.43 -6.65 -6.57
N ARG A 274 16.76 -5.41 -6.20
CA ARG A 274 16.61 -4.24 -7.07
C ARG A 274 17.94 -3.92 -7.75
N PHE A 275 17.88 -3.76 -9.07
CA PHE A 275 18.99 -3.33 -9.91
C PHE A 275 18.70 -1.92 -10.41
N GLU A 276 19.38 -0.92 -9.84
CA GLU A 276 19.37 0.46 -10.37
C GLU A 276 20.19 0.56 -11.66
N HIS A 277 21.10 -0.38 -11.88
CA HIS A 277 21.91 -0.51 -13.07
C HIS A 277 22.07 -1.99 -13.43
N LEU A 278 21.81 -2.34 -14.68
CA LEU A 278 22.08 -3.68 -15.19
C LEU A 278 23.58 -3.99 -15.21
N GLY A 279 23.93 -5.26 -15.00
CA GLY A 279 25.30 -5.74 -14.90
C GLY A 279 25.88 -5.70 -13.48
N ASP A 280 25.23 -5.00 -12.54
CA ASP A 280 25.60 -5.07 -11.14
C ASP A 280 25.41 -6.47 -10.58
N THR A 281 26.14 -6.79 -9.52
CA THR A 281 26.06 -8.06 -8.81
C THR A 281 25.50 -7.85 -7.41
N CYS A 282 24.49 -8.63 -7.04
CA CYS A 282 24.00 -8.72 -5.67
C CYS A 282 24.16 -10.14 -5.10
N GLN A 283 24.11 -10.27 -3.78
CA GLN A 283 24.19 -11.56 -3.09
C GLN A 283 22.80 -12.13 -2.85
N VAL A 284 22.57 -13.35 -3.31
CA VAL A 284 21.35 -14.13 -3.08
C VAL A 284 21.65 -15.17 -2.00
N ALA A 285 20.77 -15.27 -1.00
CA ALA A 285 20.90 -16.24 0.08
C ALA A 285 19.77 -17.26 0.01
N ASN A 286 20.11 -18.55 -0.03
CA ASN A 286 19.15 -19.65 0.09
C ASN A 286 19.41 -20.41 1.40
N ALA A 287 18.44 -20.36 2.31
CA ALA A 287 18.49 -21.08 3.59
C ALA A 287 18.02 -22.54 3.47
N PHE A 288 17.39 -22.91 2.35
CA PHE A 288 16.73 -24.19 2.13
C PHE A 288 17.55 -25.11 1.24
N SER A 289 17.03 -26.31 0.99
CA SER A 289 17.63 -27.25 0.05
C SER A 289 17.71 -26.65 -1.38
N PRO A 290 18.70 -27.08 -2.18
CA PRO A 290 18.82 -26.62 -3.57
C PRO A 290 17.55 -26.85 -4.36
N GLN A 291 17.11 -25.82 -5.08
CA GLN A 291 15.84 -25.85 -5.82
C GLN A 291 15.83 -24.82 -6.95
N ARG A 292 14.91 -25.00 -7.90
CA ARG A 292 14.56 -23.94 -8.86
C ARG A 292 13.65 -22.93 -8.17
N PRO A 293 13.91 -21.62 -8.32
CA PRO A 293 13.08 -20.61 -7.68
C PRO A 293 11.79 -20.40 -8.48
N MET A 294 10.73 -19.97 -7.79
CA MET A 294 9.73 -19.11 -8.43
C MET A 294 10.43 -17.79 -8.76
N LEU A 295 10.28 -17.28 -9.98
CA LEU A 295 10.99 -16.09 -10.41
C LEU A 295 10.03 -15.05 -10.96
N ARG A 296 10.24 -13.79 -10.58
CA ARG A 296 9.62 -12.64 -11.22
C ARG A 296 10.66 -11.59 -11.56
N ILE A 297 10.63 -11.06 -12.78
CA ILE A 297 11.46 -9.94 -13.24
C ILE A 297 10.51 -8.82 -13.64
N GLU A 298 10.54 -7.69 -12.94
CA GLU A 298 9.69 -6.53 -13.19
C GLU A 298 10.54 -5.41 -13.79
N ASN A 299 10.22 -4.97 -15.01
CA ASN A 299 10.89 -3.81 -15.59
C ASN A 299 10.29 -2.54 -14.99
N LEU A 300 11.14 -1.67 -14.46
CA LEU A 300 10.73 -0.49 -13.73
C LEU A 300 10.81 0.76 -14.63
N PHE A 301 10.09 1.81 -14.23
CA PHE A 301 10.28 3.12 -14.85
C PHE A 301 11.63 3.70 -14.45
N THR A 302 12.07 4.76 -15.13
CA THR A 302 13.30 5.46 -14.79
C THR A 302 13.12 6.96 -14.99
N ALA A 303 14.09 7.75 -14.53
CA ALA A 303 14.13 9.18 -14.76
C ALA A 303 14.83 9.51 -16.09
N ALA A 304 14.57 10.71 -16.62
CA ALA A 304 15.34 11.26 -17.72
C ALA A 304 16.83 11.44 -17.40
N ASP A 305 17.60 11.84 -18.40
CA ASP A 305 19.03 12.12 -18.21
C ASP A 305 19.21 13.33 -17.26
N TYR A 306 20.27 13.31 -16.45
CA TYR A 306 20.46 14.29 -15.37
C TYR A 306 20.45 15.76 -15.83
N ASP A 307 20.92 16.02 -17.05
CA ASP A 307 21.08 17.37 -17.61
C ASP A 307 19.94 17.79 -18.54
N THR A 308 18.83 17.05 -18.54
CA THR A 308 17.60 17.41 -19.26
C THR A 308 17.12 18.82 -18.84
N PRO A 309 16.81 19.73 -19.79
CA PRO A 309 16.40 21.09 -19.46
C PRO A 309 15.02 21.19 -18.79
N GLU A 310 14.22 20.14 -18.86
CA GLU A 310 12.88 20.04 -18.26
C GLU A 310 12.91 19.75 -16.75
N GLY A 311 14.08 19.46 -16.19
CA GLY A 311 14.22 19.08 -14.78
C GLY A 311 14.14 20.28 -13.81
N ILE A 312 13.62 20.02 -12.61
CA ILE A 312 13.60 20.99 -11.51
C ILE A 312 14.65 20.59 -10.47
N VAL A 313 15.51 21.52 -10.08
CA VAL A 313 16.42 21.32 -8.94
C VAL A 313 15.65 21.48 -7.63
N LEU A 314 15.59 20.44 -6.81
CA LEU A 314 14.99 20.51 -5.47
C LEU A 314 15.98 21.02 -4.43
N ALA A 315 17.22 20.56 -4.52
CA ALA A 315 18.27 20.87 -3.56
C ALA A 315 19.63 20.76 -4.23
N ASP A 316 20.50 21.74 -3.99
CA ASP A 316 21.88 21.72 -4.44
C ASP A 316 22.81 21.33 -3.28
N PHE A 317 23.81 20.52 -3.57
CA PHE A 317 24.74 19.95 -2.59
C PHE A 317 26.17 20.33 -2.98
N ASP A 318 26.96 20.76 -2.00
CA ASP A 318 28.39 21.00 -2.20
C ASP A 318 29.10 19.64 -2.38
N GLU A 319 29.60 19.37 -3.58
CA GLU A 319 30.31 18.12 -3.91
C GLU A 319 31.56 17.86 -3.05
N ARG A 320 32.03 18.88 -2.30
CA ARG A 320 33.19 18.80 -1.39
C ARG A 320 32.81 18.39 0.03
N GLU A 321 31.53 18.43 0.37
CA GLU A 321 31.03 18.10 1.70
C GLU A 321 30.13 16.85 1.67
N PRO A 322 30.18 16.00 2.70
CA PRO A 322 29.22 14.91 2.84
C PRO A 322 27.78 15.42 2.75
N ALA A 323 26.91 14.64 2.12
CA ALA A 323 25.51 15.02 2.01
C ALA A 323 24.86 15.20 3.38
N GLY A 324 25.21 14.35 4.35
CA GLY A 324 24.74 14.42 5.74
C GLY A 324 23.23 14.24 5.89
N GLU A 325 22.79 13.98 7.12
CA GLU A 325 21.35 13.97 7.39
C GLU A 325 20.81 15.39 7.50
N ARG A 326 19.77 15.71 6.74
CA ARG A 326 19.11 17.02 6.78
C ARG A 326 17.72 16.98 6.17
N ARG A 327 16.83 17.83 6.69
CA ARG A 327 15.59 18.20 6.04
C ARG A 327 15.77 19.53 5.34
N ILE A 328 15.37 19.59 4.08
CA ILE A 328 15.35 20.81 3.26
C ILE A 328 13.89 21.16 3.02
N VAL A 329 13.39 22.17 3.72
CA VAL A 329 12.03 22.70 3.53
C VAL A 329 12.07 23.72 2.40
N PHE A 330 11.20 23.56 1.40
CA PHE A 330 11.15 24.48 0.27
C PHE A 330 10.52 25.82 0.68
N PRO A 331 11.00 26.96 0.18
CA PRO A 331 10.45 28.27 0.52
C PRO A 331 8.96 28.43 0.19
N LYS A 332 8.49 27.68 -0.81
CA LYS A 332 7.10 27.51 -1.20
C LYS A 332 6.90 26.08 -1.71
N PRO A 333 5.67 25.53 -1.67
CA PRO A 333 5.38 24.26 -2.30
C PRO A 333 5.84 24.24 -3.77
N VAL A 334 6.49 23.15 -4.16
CA VAL A 334 6.98 22.91 -5.52
C VAL A 334 5.92 22.11 -6.27
N ASP A 335 5.44 22.68 -7.38
CA ASP A 335 4.61 21.97 -8.35
C ASP A 335 5.52 21.23 -9.33
N ALA A 336 5.54 19.91 -9.22
CA ALA A 336 6.32 18.99 -10.02
C ALA A 336 5.43 17.98 -10.76
N ARG A 337 4.17 18.35 -11.07
CA ARG A 337 3.29 17.51 -11.88
C ARG A 337 3.97 17.17 -13.21
N GLY A 338 4.03 15.88 -13.52
CA GLY A 338 4.71 15.34 -14.71
C GLY A 338 6.21 15.06 -14.52
N LEU A 339 6.83 15.50 -13.42
CA LEU A 339 8.24 15.26 -13.09
C LEU A 339 8.33 14.29 -11.90
N ARG A 340 8.19 13.01 -12.20
CA ARG A 340 8.08 11.94 -11.20
C ARG A 340 9.39 11.21 -10.93
N GLY A 341 10.39 11.35 -11.82
CA GLY A 341 11.71 10.74 -11.61
C GLY A 341 12.58 11.58 -10.70
N ILE A 342 13.45 10.96 -9.91
CA ILE A 342 14.50 11.64 -9.13
C ILE A 342 15.85 11.32 -9.79
N GLY A 343 16.52 12.36 -10.28
CA GLY A 343 17.88 12.28 -10.78
C GLY A 343 18.87 12.80 -9.75
N VAL A 344 19.87 11.99 -9.41
CA VAL A 344 20.96 12.40 -8.51
C VAL A 344 22.27 11.70 -8.87
N TRP A 345 23.36 12.45 -8.85
CA TRP A 345 24.70 11.84 -8.81
C TRP A 345 25.10 11.66 -7.36
N ALA A 346 25.51 10.45 -7.00
CA ALA A 346 26.05 10.12 -5.69
C ALA A 346 27.48 9.62 -5.82
N LYS A 347 28.35 10.06 -4.90
CA LYS A 347 29.73 9.56 -4.78
C LYS A 347 29.79 8.61 -3.59
N GLY A 348 29.93 7.33 -3.86
CA GLY A 348 30.07 6.28 -2.84
C GLY A 348 31.52 6.05 -2.44
N ASP A 349 31.70 5.51 -1.24
CA ASP A 349 32.97 5.02 -0.68
C ASP A 349 32.95 3.51 -0.41
N ASN A 350 31.89 2.81 -0.85
CA ASN A 350 31.65 1.39 -0.61
C ASN A 350 31.57 1.02 0.89
N GLY A 351 31.13 1.95 1.74
CA GLY A 351 31.00 1.73 3.19
C GLY A 351 29.75 0.96 3.63
N GLY A 352 28.86 0.58 2.70
CA GLY A 352 27.72 -0.32 2.93
C GLY A 352 26.46 0.32 3.52
N GLY A 353 26.47 1.63 3.82
CA GLY A 353 25.30 2.35 4.33
C GLY A 353 24.19 2.54 3.30
N LEU A 354 23.05 3.00 3.78
CA LEU A 354 21.84 3.25 3.01
C LEU A 354 21.45 4.71 3.14
N LEU A 355 21.40 5.42 2.02
CA LEU A 355 20.83 6.75 1.91
C LEU A 355 19.37 6.65 1.50
N CYS A 356 18.53 7.46 2.12
CA CYS A 356 17.14 7.67 1.71
C CYS A 356 16.95 9.13 1.29
N LEU A 357 16.44 9.31 0.07
CA LEU A 357 15.89 10.57 -0.42
C LEU A 357 14.37 10.50 -0.28
N ARG A 358 13.83 11.27 0.66
CA ARG A 358 12.40 11.24 1.01
C ARG A 358 11.73 12.56 0.64
N LEU A 359 10.85 12.52 -0.36
CA LEU A 359 9.99 13.65 -0.70
C LEU A 359 8.83 13.73 0.30
N ARG A 360 8.32 14.93 0.59
CA ARG A 360 7.26 15.13 1.59
C ARG A 360 6.19 16.14 1.18
N ASN A 361 4.95 15.84 1.59
CA ASN A 361 3.92 16.85 1.89
C ASN A 361 3.78 16.92 3.42
N LEU A 362 4.24 18.03 4.02
CA LEU A 362 4.25 18.30 5.45
C LEU A 362 2.88 18.73 5.99
N THR A 363 2.11 19.51 5.22
CA THR A 363 0.82 20.07 5.66
C THR A 363 -0.38 19.19 5.33
N ALA A 364 -0.18 18.12 4.55
CA ALA A 364 -1.21 17.14 4.28
C ALA A 364 -1.65 16.40 5.56
N SER A 365 -2.94 16.06 5.64
CA SER A 365 -3.55 15.39 6.79
C SER A 365 -2.89 14.08 7.23
N SER A 366 -2.03 13.47 6.40
CA SER A 366 -1.38 12.18 6.65
C SER A 366 0.15 12.19 6.50
N ARG A 367 0.86 13.32 6.74
CA ARG A 367 2.34 13.43 6.69
C ARG A 367 2.99 12.63 5.54
N ARG A 368 2.42 12.78 4.36
CA ARG A 368 2.65 11.93 3.19
C ARG A 368 4.10 12.00 2.75
N HIS A 369 4.69 10.86 2.43
CA HIS A 369 6.07 10.81 1.95
C HIS A 369 6.34 9.63 1.03
N GLY A 370 7.37 9.76 0.22
CA GLY A 370 7.86 8.72 -0.70
C GLY A 370 9.37 8.59 -0.61
N ASP A 371 9.82 7.39 -0.27
CA ASP A 371 11.21 7.05 -0.02
C ASP A 371 11.87 6.49 -1.26
N HIS A 372 13.13 6.88 -1.49
CA HIS A 372 13.96 6.35 -2.56
C HIS A 372 15.34 6.07 -2.01
N PHE A 373 15.83 4.85 -2.17
CA PHE A 373 17.05 4.41 -1.50
C PHE A 373 18.23 4.27 -2.46
N ILE A 374 19.42 4.59 -1.95
CA ILE A 374 20.70 4.35 -2.61
C ILE A 374 21.59 3.60 -1.61
N ARG A 375 21.98 2.38 -1.97
CA ARG A 375 22.96 1.60 -1.20
C ARG A 375 24.37 2.05 -1.56
N ASN A 376 25.21 2.26 -0.56
CA ASN A 376 26.60 2.69 -0.71
C ASN A 376 27.52 1.47 -0.87
N ASP A 377 27.30 0.70 -1.93
CA ASP A 377 28.05 -0.51 -2.31
C ASP A 377 28.92 -0.29 -3.57
N PHE A 378 29.21 0.98 -3.87
CA PHE A 378 30.00 1.40 -5.02
C PHE A 378 31.00 2.49 -4.63
N THR A 379 32.05 2.64 -5.43
CA THR A 379 33.10 3.65 -5.22
C THR A 379 33.09 4.67 -6.34
N GLY A 380 33.17 5.95 -5.97
CA GLY A 380 33.22 7.06 -6.93
C GLY A 380 31.83 7.53 -7.36
N TRP A 381 31.77 8.40 -8.36
CA TRP A 381 30.53 9.03 -8.82
C TRP A 381 29.71 8.10 -9.68
N ARG A 382 28.42 7.96 -9.35
CA ARG A 382 27.43 7.19 -10.10
C ARG A 382 26.12 7.97 -10.19
N TYR A 383 25.47 7.91 -11.35
CA TYR A 383 24.16 8.52 -11.56
C TYR A 383 23.05 7.54 -11.20
N PHE A 384 22.06 8.00 -10.42
CA PHE A 384 20.86 7.26 -10.07
C PHE A 384 19.63 7.99 -10.63
N ALA A 385 18.79 7.24 -11.32
CA ALA A 385 17.58 7.71 -12.00
C ALA A 385 16.34 7.04 -11.37
N LEU A 386 15.99 7.44 -10.15
CA LEU A 386 14.98 6.80 -9.31
C LEU A 386 13.56 7.18 -9.76
N TYR A 387 12.54 6.37 -9.43
CA TYR A 387 11.15 6.65 -9.82
C TYR A 387 10.10 6.08 -8.84
N GLU A 388 10.05 4.76 -8.63
CA GLU A 388 9.03 4.18 -7.75
C GLU A 388 9.32 4.53 -6.29
N ASN A 389 8.27 4.80 -5.52
CA ASN A 389 8.36 4.85 -4.06
C ASN A 389 8.79 3.47 -3.53
N GLN A 390 9.68 3.48 -2.55
CA GLN A 390 10.29 2.27 -1.96
C GLN A 390 9.99 2.16 -0.46
N ASN A 391 8.96 2.85 0.05
CA ASN A 391 8.57 2.78 1.46
C ASN A 391 8.47 1.31 1.89
N ALA A 392 9.07 0.97 3.04
CA ALA A 392 9.10 -0.39 3.59
C ALA A 392 9.72 -1.47 2.67
N GLU A 393 10.51 -1.10 1.65
CA GLU A 393 11.21 -2.07 0.79
C GLU A 393 12.53 -2.56 1.39
N PRO A 394 13.49 -1.70 1.83
CA PRO A 394 14.75 -2.20 2.38
C PRO A 394 14.57 -2.80 3.78
N LEU A 395 14.94 -4.06 3.92
CA LEU A 395 14.78 -4.82 5.17
C LEU A 395 15.62 -4.25 6.33
N ASP A 396 16.72 -3.56 6.02
CA ASP A 396 17.63 -2.88 6.95
C ASP A 396 17.18 -1.44 7.29
N TRP A 397 16.05 -0.99 6.73
CA TRP A 397 15.38 0.24 7.15
C TRP A 397 14.37 -0.04 8.26
N PRO A 398 14.21 0.85 9.26
CA PRO A 398 13.24 0.64 10.32
C PRO A 398 11.81 0.68 9.79
N ARG A 399 11.05 -0.35 10.16
CA ARG A 399 9.60 -0.38 10.00
C ARG A 399 8.93 0.75 10.78
N VAL A 400 7.84 1.29 10.24
CA VAL A 400 6.93 2.18 10.98
C VAL A 400 5.85 1.33 11.65
N ASP A 401 5.81 1.32 12.98
CA ASP A 401 4.79 0.60 13.75
C ASP A 401 3.54 1.45 14.01
N ILE A 402 2.42 0.80 14.30
CA ILE A 402 1.21 1.46 14.77
C ILE A 402 1.44 1.91 16.21
N ASN A 403 1.68 3.21 16.39
CA ASN A 403 1.67 3.83 17.71
C ASN A 403 0.36 4.58 17.91
N TYR A 404 -0.69 3.84 18.28
CA TYR A 404 -1.97 4.44 18.63
C TYR A 404 -1.93 4.94 20.07
N ARG A 405 -2.14 6.24 20.29
CA ARG A 405 -2.54 6.77 21.61
C ARG A 405 -3.93 7.37 21.51
N ILE A 406 -4.71 7.29 22.59
CA ILE A 406 -6.05 7.90 22.62
C ILE A 406 -5.89 9.37 22.25
N TYR A 407 -6.54 9.81 21.16
CA TYR A 407 -6.44 11.16 20.57
C TYR A 407 -5.13 11.53 19.83
N GLU A 408 -4.18 10.60 19.66
CA GLU A 408 -3.06 10.77 18.71
C GLU A 408 -3.36 9.97 17.43
N ASP A 409 -3.13 10.61 16.29
CA ASP A 409 -3.46 10.06 14.98
C ASP A 409 -2.45 9.03 14.46
N LEU A 410 -2.90 8.24 13.48
CA LEU A 410 -2.07 7.29 12.74
C LEU A 410 -1.34 7.98 11.56
N GLN A 411 -1.07 9.30 11.64
CA GLN A 411 -0.56 10.07 10.50
C GLN A 411 0.73 9.53 9.92
N GLU A 412 1.72 9.20 10.75
CA GLU A 412 3.00 8.67 10.26
C GLU A 412 2.84 7.27 9.65
N PHE A 413 2.01 6.42 10.27
CA PHE A 413 1.71 5.08 9.77
C PHE A 413 1.01 5.13 8.41
N TYR A 414 -0.05 5.95 8.30
CA TYR A 414 -0.76 6.15 7.03
C TYR A 414 0.07 6.91 6.01
N GLY A 415 0.91 7.85 6.44
CA GLY A 415 1.87 8.55 5.60
C GLY A 415 2.89 7.60 4.96
N HIS A 416 3.26 6.54 5.69
CA HIS A 416 4.22 5.55 5.24
C HIS A 416 3.61 4.46 4.35
N TYR A 417 2.46 3.88 4.73
CA TYR A 417 1.90 2.71 4.03
C TYR A 417 0.69 2.99 3.13
N ALA A 418 -0.13 4.00 3.43
CA ALA A 418 -1.47 4.16 2.82
C ALA A 418 -1.64 5.40 1.93
N SER A 419 -0.78 6.41 2.11
CA SER A 419 -0.89 7.72 1.47
C SER A 419 -0.05 7.85 0.20
N PHE A 420 -0.31 8.92 -0.55
CA PHE A 420 0.41 9.28 -1.77
C PHE A 420 1.07 10.65 -1.65
N LEU A 421 2.23 10.81 -2.27
CA LEU A 421 2.76 12.14 -2.51
C LEU A 421 1.88 12.89 -3.49
N ASP A 422 1.50 14.11 -3.12
CA ASP A 422 0.95 15.09 -4.03
C ASP A 422 2.09 15.89 -4.66
N TYR A 423 2.34 15.62 -5.94
CA TYR A 423 3.38 16.29 -6.71
C TYR A 423 3.03 17.74 -7.08
N ALA A 424 1.78 18.19 -6.88
CA ALA A 424 1.43 19.59 -7.06
C ALA A 424 1.90 20.48 -5.91
N THR A 425 2.20 19.89 -4.75
CA THR A 425 2.41 20.61 -3.49
C THR A 425 3.57 20.02 -2.67
N LEU A 426 4.67 19.61 -3.30
CA LEU A 426 5.83 19.08 -2.56
C LEU A 426 6.42 20.16 -1.66
N GLU A 427 6.70 19.85 -0.39
CA GLU A 427 7.08 20.84 0.62
C GLU A 427 8.49 20.64 1.18
N ALA A 428 9.03 19.43 1.12
CA ALA A 428 10.39 19.16 1.58
C ALA A 428 11.05 17.95 0.91
N LEU A 429 12.38 17.93 1.00
CA LEU A 429 13.25 16.79 0.76
C LEU A 429 13.99 16.45 2.07
N ASP A 430 13.83 15.24 2.54
CA ASP A 430 14.64 14.65 3.61
C ASP A 430 15.78 13.84 2.99
N VAL A 431 17.01 14.07 3.48
CA VAL A 431 18.17 13.23 3.26
C VAL A 431 18.43 12.50 4.58
N LEU A 432 18.25 11.19 4.58
CA LEU A 432 18.39 10.36 5.78
C LEU A 432 19.43 9.27 5.54
N TYR A 433 20.17 8.86 6.57
CA TYR A 433 21.23 7.87 6.47
C TYR A 433 21.07 6.75 7.50
N ARG A 434 21.39 5.52 7.09
CA ARG A 434 21.52 4.38 7.99
C ARG A 434 22.79 3.59 7.67
N GLY A 435 23.41 3.01 8.69
CA GLY A 435 24.63 2.22 8.52
C GLY A 435 25.90 3.08 8.39
N GLY A 436 26.92 2.53 7.73
CA GLY A 436 28.26 3.13 7.63
C GLY A 436 28.60 3.72 6.26
N GLY A 437 29.77 4.35 6.16
CA GLY A 437 30.22 5.01 4.92
C GLY A 437 29.69 6.43 4.77
N THR A 438 30.28 7.14 3.82
CA THR A 438 29.96 8.54 3.51
C THR A 438 29.62 8.68 2.04
N MET A 439 28.52 9.37 1.75
CA MET A 439 28.17 9.74 0.38
C MET A 439 28.12 11.26 0.19
N TYR A 440 28.52 11.67 -1.00
CA TYR A 440 28.44 13.04 -1.49
C TYR A 440 27.40 13.07 -2.59
N LEU A 441 26.61 14.13 -2.66
CA LEU A 441 25.59 14.27 -3.69
C LEU A 441 25.92 15.49 -4.55
N LYS A 442 25.53 15.44 -5.82
CA LYS A 442 25.25 16.64 -6.60
C LYS A 442 23.81 17.10 -6.32
N ALA A 443 23.36 18.14 -7.01
CA ALA A 443 21.98 18.57 -6.94
C ALA A 443 20.99 17.40 -7.17
N VAL A 444 19.99 17.30 -6.30
CA VAL A 444 18.86 16.38 -6.45
C VAL A 444 17.81 17.06 -7.33
N LYS A 445 17.43 16.40 -8.42
CA LYS A 445 16.50 16.94 -9.42
C LYS A 445 15.25 16.08 -9.55
N LEU A 446 14.10 16.72 -9.77
CA LEU A 446 12.92 16.05 -10.32
C LEU A 446 12.95 16.12 -11.84
N LEU A 447 12.78 14.98 -12.49
CA LEU A 447 12.98 14.80 -13.91
C LEU A 447 11.75 14.14 -14.57
N PRO A 448 11.56 14.34 -15.88
CA PRO A 448 10.56 13.59 -16.64
C PRO A 448 10.74 12.08 -16.51
N GLN A 449 9.62 11.36 -16.57
CA GLN A 449 9.58 9.89 -16.60
C GLN A 449 10.13 9.34 -17.91
N ARG A 450 10.83 8.21 -17.84
CA ARG A 450 11.17 7.35 -18.98
C ARG A 450 10.63 5.94 -18.72
N ALA A 451 10.21 5.28 -19.80
CA ALA A 451 9.69 3.92 -19.79
C ALA A 451 10.56 3.06 -20.74
N PRO A 452 11.77 2.66 -20.32
CA PRO A 452 12.64 1.84 -21.16
C PRO A 452 12.05 0.45 -21.35
N GLU A 453 12.49 -0.24 -22.39
CA GLU A 453 12.14 -1.63 -22.65
C GLU A 453 13.32 -2.53 -22.28
N LEU A 454 13.08 -3.54 -21.45
CA LEU A 454 14.09 -4.53 -21.05
C LEU A 454 14.08 -5.66 -22.08
N VAL A 455 15.03 -5.59 -23.02
CA VAL A 455 15.09 -6.51 -24.17
C VAL A 455 15.97 -7.71 -23.84
N ARG A 456 15.44 -8.93 -24.04
CA ARG A 456 16.14 -10.20 -23.82
C ARG A 456 16.90 -10.27 -22.49
N PRO A 457 16.20 -10.16 -21.34
CA PRO A 457 16.85 -10.22 -20.04
C PRO A 457 17.57 -11.56 -19.84
N THR A 458 18.79 -11.48 -19.33
CA THR A 458 19.64 -12.60 -18.97
C THR A 458 19.92 -12.57 -17.48
N LEU A 459 19.45 -13.60 -16.78
CA LEU A 459 19.66 -13.79 -15.35
C LEU A 459 20.77 -14.83 -15.14
N ALA A 460 21.84 -14.43 -14.45
CA ALA A 460 22.92 -15.31 -14.05
C ALA A 460 22.93 -15.46 -12.53
N ILE A 461 22.99 -16.69 -12.02
CA ILE A 461 23.18 -17.02 -10.60
C ILE A 461 24.24 -18.11 -10.51
N GLY A 462 25.33 -17.82 -9.80
CA GLY A 462 26.48 -18.73 -9.76
C GLY A 462 27.11 -18.92 -11.15
N ASP A 463 27.26 -20.16 -11.58
CA ASP A 463 27.78 -20.53 -12.91
C ASP A 463 26.66 -20.78 -13.95
N GLN A 464 25.39 -20.65 -13.54
CA GLN A 464 24.23 -20.90 -14.38
C GLN A 464 23.63 -19.59 -14.89
N GLN A 465 23.12 -19.62 -16.11
CA GLN A 465 22.42 -18.49 -16.70
C GLN A 465 21.25 -18.92 -17.57
N VAL A 466 20.23 -18.05 -17.59
CA VAL A 466 19.06 -18.19 -18.44
C VAL A 466 18.76 -16.88 -19.15
N ILE A 467 18.38 -16.98 -20.41
CA ILE A 467 17.92 -15.88 -21.25
C ILE A 467 16.44 -16.09 -21.53
N PHE A 468 15.64 -15.04 -21.33
CA PHE A 468 14.25 -15.02 -21.76
C PHE A 468 14.14 -14.25 -23.07
N ASP A 469 13.75 -14.92 -24.14
CA ASP A 469 13.65 -14.34 -25.49
C ASP A 469 12.35 -13.54 -25.64
N THR A 470 12.33 -12.34 -25.05
CA THR A 470 11.20 -11.41 -25.06
C THR A 470 11.65 -9.98 -24.79
N SER A 471 10.72 -9.03 -24.85
CA SER A 471 10.93 -7.64 -24.46
C SER A 471 9.87 -7.22 -23.44
N LEU A 472 10.32 -6.60 -22.34
CA LEU A 472 9.46 -6.24 -21.23
C LEU A 472 9.33 -4.71 -21.14
N ALA A 473 8.15 -4.17 -21.43
CA ALA A 473 7.86 -2.75 -21.22
C ALA A 473 7.89 -2.40 -19.72
N ALA A 474 8.22 -1.15 -19.37
CA ALA A 474 8.18 -0.68 -17.98
C ALA A 474 6.77 -0.86 -17.37
N GLY A 475 6.71 -1.37 -16.14
CA GLY A 475 5.48 -1.74 -15.43
C GLY A 475 4.96 -3.14 -15.74
N ARG A 476 5.56 -3.88 -16.70
CA ARG A 476 5.27 -5.30 -16.93
C ARG A 476 6.23 -6.19 -16.16
N MET A 477 5.81 -7.43 -15.97
CA MET A 477 6.58 -8.47 -15.28
C MET A 477 6.68 -9.73 -16.12
N LEU A 478 7.86 -10.35 -16.11
CA LEU A 478 8.06 -11.73 -16.52
C LEU A 478 7.93 -12.61 -15.27
N THR A 479 7.06 -13.61 -15.31
CA THR A 479 6.93 -14.63 -14.27
C THR A 479 7.45 -15.96 -14.79
N PHE A 480 8.10 -16.74 -13.94
CA PHE A 480 8.55 -18.09 -14.22
C PHE A 480 8.24 -19.02 -13.06
N SER A 481 7.61 -20.16 -13.36
CA SER A 481 7.29 -21.21 -12.37
C SER A 481 8.38 -22.29 -12.35
N PRO A 482 8.66 -22.93 -11.19
CA PRO A 482 9.65 -24.01 -11.10
C PRO A 482 9.44 -25.17 -12.11
N GLU A 483 8.20 -25.39 -12.55
CA GLU A 483 7.78 -26.39 -13.54
C GLU A 483 8.24 -26.05 -14.97
N GLY A 484 8.67 -24.81 -15.21
CA GLY A 484 9.23 -24.38 -16.49
C GLY A 484 8.35 -23.44 -17.31
N GLU A 485 7.21 -22.98 -16.78
CA GLU A 485 6.34 -22.05 -17.48
C GLU A 485 6.79 -20.61 -17.29
N ALA A 486 6.96 -19.88 -18.39
CA ALA A 486 7.24 -18.45 -18.37
C ALA A 486 6.14 -17.65 -19.10
N GLN A 487 5.80 -16.49 -18.54
CA GLN A 487 4.79 -15.58 -19.10
C GLN A 487 5.24 -14.12 -18.90
N VAL A 488 4.92 -13.25 -19.86
CA VAL A 488 4.97 -11.80 -19.68
C VAL A 488 3.57 -11.31 -19.40
N ILE A 489 3.36 -10.69 -18.24
CA ILE A 489 2.06 -10.20 -17.78
C ILE A 489 2.15 -8.74 -17.30
N ASP A 490 1.02 -8.06 -17.22
CA ASP A 490 0.89 -6.81 -16.46
C ASP A 490 0.25 -7.04 -15.08
N THR A 491 0.07 -5.96 -14.31
CA THR A 491 -0.53 -6.01 -12.97
C THR A 491 -2.00 -6.44 -12.98
N GLN A 492 -2.67 -6.40 -14.12
CA GLN A 492 -4.05 -6.88 -14.29
C GLN A 492 -4.11 -8.37 -14.63
N GLY A 493 -2.96 -9.02 -14.84
CA GLY A 493 -2.85 -10.41 -15.21
C GLY A 493 -3.05 -10.66 -16.71
N ILE A 494 -3.06 -9.61 -17.54
CA ILE A 494 -3.13 -9.75 -18.99
C ILE A 494 -1.80 -10.33 -19.49
N VAL A 495 -1.87 -11.44 -20.22
CA VAL A 495 -0.70 -12.10 -20.82
C VAL A 495 -0.38 -11.46 -22.17
N TYR A 496 0.87 -11.05 -22.34
CA TYR A 496 1.39 -10.44 -23.57
C TYR A 496 2.29 -11.37 -24.37
N ASP A 497 2.99 -12.29 -23.69
CA ASP A 497 3.95 -13.18 -24.33
C ASP A 497 4.20 -14.46 -23.50
N HIS A 498 4.64 -15.51 -24.18
CA HIS A 498 5.15 -16.75 -23.59
C HIS A 498 6.61 -16.92 -24.08
N PRO A 499 7.58 -16.31 -23.37
CA PRO A 499 8.95 -16.22 -23.86
C PRO A 499 9.58 -17.59 -24.06
N ARG A 500 10.34 -17.73 -25.15
CA ARG A 500 11.24 -18.87 -25.28
C ARG A 500 12.37 -18.76 -24.26
N ILE A 501 12.58 -19.81 -23.49
CA ILE A 501 13.67 -19.92 -22.52
C ILE A 501 14.91 -20.50 -23.20
N ILE A 502 16.04 -19.81 -23.12
CA ILE A 502 17.32 -20.24 -23.69
C ILE A 502 18.33 -20.42 -22.54
N GLY A 503 18.95 -21.59 -22.49
CA GLY A 503 19.85 -21.97 -21.39
C GLY A 503 19.14 -22.75 -20.29
N THR A 504 19.67 -22.71 -19.08
CA THR A 504 19.16 -23.45 -17.92
C THR A 504 18.75 -22.45 -16.85
N VAL A 505 17.49 -22.48 -16.44
CA VAL A 505 17.04 -21.68 -15.29
C VAL A 505 17.87 -22.07 -14.07
N PRO A 506 18.54 -21.10 -13.41
CA PRO A 506 19.43 -21.42 -12.32
C PRO A 506 18.74 -22.15 -11.17
N GLN A 507 19.33 -23.25 -10.74
CA GLN A 507 19.08 -23.83 -9.43
C GLN A 507 19.85 -22.97 -8.42
N ILE A 508 19.19 -22.63 -7.31
CA ILE A 508 19.83 -21.87 -6.24
C ILE A 508 20.30 -22.86 -5.18
N ASP A 509 21.60 -23.08 -5.10
CA ASP A 509 22.20 -23.92 -4.06
C ASP A 509 22.06 -23.29 -2.68
N GLN A 510 22.07 -24.12 -1.64
CA GLN A 510 22.04 -23.64 -0.26
C GLN A 510 23.29 -22.80 0.04
N GLY A 511 23.11 -21.65 0.70
CA GLY A 511 24.17 -20.71 1.01
C GLY A 511 24.03 -19.40 0.24
N ILE A 512 25.16 -18.76 -0.06
CA ILE A 512 25.21 -17.46 -0.72
C ILE A 512 25.72 -17.65 -2.16
N SER A 513 25.01 -17.08 -3.12
CA SER A 513 25.38 -17.05 -4.54
C SER A 513 25.35 -15.62 -5.07
N ALA A 514 26.25 -15.31 -5.99
CA ALA A 514 26.22 -14.06 -6.73
C ALA A 514 25.13 -14.11 -7.82
N MET A 515 24.36 -13.03 -7.95
CA MET A 515 23.37 -12.86 -9.01
C MET A 515 23.63 -11.58 -9.78
N THR A 516 23.52 -11.67 -11.11
CA THR A 516 23.60 -10.53 -12.02
C THR A 516 22.47 -10.61 -13.04
N LEU A 517 21.90 -9.45 -13.36
CA LEU A 517 20.92 -9.29 -14.43
C LEU A 517 21.51 -8.40 -15.52
N THR A 518 21.44 -8.85 -16.76
CA THR A 518 21.81 -8.07 -17.95
C THR A 518 20.68 -8.11 -18.98
N ALA A 519 20.74 -7.25 -19.98
CA ALA A 519 19.77 -7.19 -21.08
C ALA A 519 20.47 -6.68 -22.35
N GLU A 520 19.86 -6.90 -23.50
CA GLU A 520 20.31 -6.31 -24.76
C GLU A 520 19.91 -4.84 -24.86
N GLY A 521 20.72 -4.07 -25.60
CA GLY A 521 20.51 -2.64 -25.80
C GLY A 521 21.43 -1.77 -24.95
N HIS A 522 21.22 -0.46 -25.06
CA HIS A 522 22.08 0.56 -24.44
C HIS A 522 21.32 1.53 -23.53
N LEU A 523 20.00 1.39 -23.43
CA LEU A 523 19.21 2.26 -22.57
C LEU A 523 19.31 1.80 -21.11
N PRO A 524 19.60 2.71 -20.16
CA PRO A 524 19.56 2.38 -18.75
C PRO A 524 18.17 1.86 -18.37
N CYS A 525 18.14 0.62 -17.87
CA CYS A 525 16.95 0.00 -17.33
C CYS A 525 17.15 -0.22 -15.84
N ARG A 526 16.05 -0.13 -15.10
CA ARG A 526 15.98 -0.49 -13.70
C ARG A 526 15.06 -1.67 -13.57
N THR A 527 15.38 -2.61 -12.71
CA THR A 527 14.65 -3.88 -12.66
C THR A 527 14.56 -4.41 -11.24
N LEU A 528 13.42 -5.00 -10.91
CA LEU A 528 13.23 -5.77 -9.68
C LEU A 528 13.21 -7.25 -10.02
N VAL A 529 14.08 -8.03 -9.42
CA VAL A 529 14.06 -9.50 -9.48
C VAL A 529 13.53 -10.01 -8.14
N LYS A 530 12.50 -10.85 -8.17
CA LYS A 530 11.98 -11.54 -7.00
C LYS A 530 12.19 -13.04 -7.13
N LEU A 531 12.76 -13.64 -6.09
CA LEU A 531 13.00 -15.08 -6.00
C LEU A 531 12.16 -15.66 -4.86
N GLY A 532 11.33 -16.64 -5.18
CA GLY A 532 10.53 -17.44 -4.25
C GLY A 532 11.16 -18.82 -4.05
N LEU A 533 11.44 -19.18 -2.80
CA LEU A 533 12.04 -20.46 -2.40
C LEU A 533 11.20 -21.12 -1.31
N LEU A 534 11.01 -22.43 -1.41
CA LEU A 534 10.24 -23.22 -0.46
C LEU A 534 11.14 -24.02 0.49
N GLY A 535 10.82 -23.96 1.77
CA GLY A 535 11.52 -24.61 2.86
C GLY A 535 10.84 -25.90 3.33
N GLU A 536 11.06 -26.22 4.60
CA GLU A 536 10.45 -27.35 5.27
C GLU A 536 8.92 -27.19 5.44
N SER A 537 8.23 -28.32 5.55
CA SER A 537 6.81 -28.38 5.88
C SER A 537 6.53 -27.82 7.28
N LEU A 538 5.42 -27.10 7.38
CA LEU A 538 4.75 -26.65 8.60
C LEU A 538 3.49 -27.49 8.90
N SER A 539 3.06 -28.35 7.98
CA SER A 539 1.86 -29.19 8.12
C SER A 539 2.03 -30.36 9.10
N GLU A 540 3.27 -30.79 9.41
CA GLU A 540 3.57 -31.93 10.29
C GLU A 540 4.38 -31.62 11.57
N ALA A 541 4.72 -30.36 11.82
CA ALA A 541 5.49 -29.97 13.02
C ALA A 541 4.55 -29.69 14.18
#